data_AF-A0A382HBT4-F1
#
_entry.id   AF-A0A382HBT4-F1
#
_cell.length_a   1.000
_cell.length_b   1.000
_cell.length_c   1.000
_cell.angle_alpha   90.00
_cell.angle_beta   90.00
_cell.angle_gamma   90.00
#
_symmetry.space_group_name_H-M   'P 1'
#
loop_
_entity.id
_entity.type
_entity.pdbx_description
1 polymer ?
#
loop_
_entity_poly.entity_id
_entity_poly.type
_entity_poly.pdbx_seq_one_letter_code
_entity_poly.pdbx_strand_id
1 'polypeptide(L)' 'ITIAVMGCRVNGPGETDDADLGLWCGPSRVNLKKGTEALGSYSYEEILGELKRELDLIISTRIGHEPIVK' A
#
# COMPACT_ATOMS: atom_id res chain seq x y z
N ILE A 1 -5.72 -10.46 3.44
CA ILE A 1 -4.76 -9.39 3.14
C ILE A 1 -5.26 -8.16 3.90
N THR A 2 -4.46 -7.58 4.78
CA THR A 2 -4.83 -6.40 5.57
C THR A 2 -4.25 -5.14 4.93
N ILE A 3 -5.07 -4.12 4.76
CA ILE A 3 -4.64 -2.80 4.26
C ILE A 3 -4.99 -1.76 5.32
N ALA A 4 -3.98 -1.03 5.81
CA ALA A 4 -4.17 0.06 6.77
C ALA A 4 -4.04 1.41 6.07
N VAL A 5 -4.99 2.31 6.34
CA VAL A 5 -5.09 3.62 5.68
C VAL A 5 -5.24 4.71 6.74
N MET A 6 -4.23 5.58 6.85
CA MET A 6 -4.22 6.65 7.85
C MET A 6 -4.22 8.03 7.18
N GLY A 7 -5.09 8.93 7.64
CA GLY A 7 -5.25 10.26 7.07
C GLY A 7 -4.14 11.26 7.42
N CYS A 8 -3.25 10.92 8.37
CA CYS A 8 -2.25 11.85 8.90
C CYS A 8 -0.86 11.22 8.96
N ARG A 9 0.16 12.04 8.69
CA ARG A 9 1.59 11.63 8.71
C ARG A 9 2.19 11.42 10.11
N VAL A 10 1.53 11.87 11.18
CA VAL A 10 2.14 11.87 12.53
C VAL A 10 2.24 10.44 13.07
N ASN A 11 1.13 9.72 13.11
CA ASN A 11 1.10 8.33 13.59
C ASN A 11 1.03 7.32 12.44
N GLY A 12 0.65 7.75 11.23
CA GLY A 12 0.50 6.89 10.06
C GLY A 12 1.67 5.95 9.78
N PRO A 13 2.95 6.36 9.90
CA PRO A 13 4.08 5.45 9.72
C PRO A 13 4.06 4.25 10.67
N GLY A 14 3.81 4.44 11.97
CA GLY A 14 3.80 3.34 12.94
C GLY A 14 2.50 2.53 12.96
N GLU A 15 1.35 3.21 12.84
CA GLU A 15 0.02 2.57 12.88
C GLU A 15 -0.23 1.62 11.70
N THR A 16 0.59 1.69 10.66
CA THR A 16 0.45 0.87 9.46
C THR A 16 1.46 -0.29 9.38
N ASP A 17 2.37 -0.47 10.36
CA ASP A 17 3.43 -1.50 10.33
C ASP A 17 2.90 -2.94 10.37
N ASP A 18 1.77 -3.17 11.04
CA ASP A 18 1.17 -4.49 11.21
C ASP A 18 0.33 -4.94 9.99
N ALA A 19 0.17 -4.08 8.99
CA ALA A 19 -0.61 -4.38 7.80
C ALA A 19 0.24 -5.00 6.68
N ASP A 20 -0.37 -5.86 5.86
CA ASP A 20 0.27 -6.37 4.65
C ASP A 20 0.63 -5.20 3.71
N LEU A 21 -0.25 -4.20 3.60
CA LEU A 21 0.01 -2.93 2.94
C LEU A 21 -0.42 -1.76 3.82
N GLY A 22 0.44 -0.75 3.92
CA GLY A 22 0.22 0.45 4.71
C GLY A 22 0.26 1.70 3.86
N LEU A 23 -0.68 2.63 4.07
CA LEU A 23 -0.62 3.95 3.48
C LEU A 23 -0.97 5.06 4.45
N TRP A 24 -0.26 6.19 4.32
CA TRP A 24 -0.60 7.40 5.04
C TRP A 24 -0.44 8.65 4.19
N CYS A 25 -1.37 9.58 4.41
CA CYS A 25 -1.50 10.80 3.62
C CYS A 25 -0.65 11.94 4.20
N GLY A 26 0.06 12.63 3.30
CA GLY A 26 0.56 13.99 3.49
C GLY A 26 -0.24 14.99 2.65
N PRO A 27 0.15 16.28 2.63
CA PRO A 27 -0.60 17.33 1.92
C PRO A 27 -0.77 17.11 0.42
N SER A 28 0.24 16.53 -0.25
CA SER A 28 0.26 16.34 -1.71
C SER A 28 0.64 14.92 -2.15
N ARG A 29 1.08 14.08 -1.22
CA ARG A 29 1.57 12.74 -1.49
C ARG A 29 1.05 11.73 -0.48
N VAL A 30 0.93 10.49 -0.91
CA VAL A 30 0.60 9.34 -0.08
C VAL A 30 1.83 8.43 -0.06
N ASN A 31 2.27 8.03 1.13
CA ASN A 31 3.33 7.05 1.27
C ASN A 31 2.71 5.66 1.27
N LEU A 32 3.38 4.72 0.61
CA LEU A 32 3.00 3.32 0.52
C LEU A 32 4.12 2.45 1.08
N LYS A 33 3.75 1.43 1.84
CA LYS A 33 4.68 0.45 2.38
C LYS A 33 4.06 -0.94 2.42
N LYS A 34 4.90 -1.95 2.62
CA LYS A 34 4.54 -3.37 2.82
C LYS A 34 5.11 -3.86 4.14
N GLY A 35 4.27 -4.12 5.14
CA GLY A 35 4.74 -4.27 6.52
C GLY A 35 5.56 -3.04 6.92
N THR A 36 6.83 -3.22 7.28
CA THR A 36 7.75 -2.14 7.63
C THR A 36 8.55 -1.58 6.44
N GLU A 37 8.43 -2.17 5.24
CA GLU A 37 9.23 -1.80 4.06
C GLU A 37 8.56 -0.67 3.28
N ALA A 38 9.20 0.51 3.23
CA ALA A 38 8.73 1.62 2.42
C ALA A 38 8.88 1.32 0.91
N LEU A 39 7.78 1.34 0.18
CA LEU A 39 7.75 1.09 -1.26
C LEU A 39 7.87 2.38 -2.07
N GLY A 40 7.33 3.48 -1.55
CA GLY A 40 7.45 4.77 -2.20
C GLY A 40 6.50 5.83 -1.66
N SER A 41 6.55 6.99 -2.31
CA SER A 41 5.65 8.12 -2.07
C SER A 41 5.09 8.53 -3.41
N TYR A 42 3.77 8.67 -3.52
CA TYR A 42 3.06 8.84 -4.78
C TYR A 42 2.09 10.02 -4.68
N SER A 43 1.74 10.65 -5.80
CA SER A 43 0.62 11.58 -5.83
C SER A 43 -0.71 10.85 -5.61
N TYR A 44 -1.77 11.60 -5.32
CA TYR A 44 -3.12 11.05 -5.20
C TYR A 44 -3.66 10.43 -6.49
N GLU A 45 -3.12 10.83 -7.65
CA GLU A 45 -3.50 10.27 -8.96
C GLU A 45 -2.82 8.92 -9.20
N GLU A 46 -1.58 8.75 -8.72
CA GLU A 46 -0.77 7.54 -8.93
C GLU A 46 -1.05 6.44 -7.90
N ILE A 47 -1.37 6.80 -6.66
CA ILE A 47 -1.38 5.86 -5.52
C ILE A 47 -2.31 4.66 -5.70
N LEU A 48 -3.47 4.83 -6.33
CA LEU A 48 -4.41 3.72 -6.53
C LEU A 48 -3.86 2.67 -7.49
N GLY A 49 -3.09 3.10 -8.50
CA GLY A 49 -2.42 2.20 -9.44
C GLY A 49 -1.35 1.36 -8.74
N GLU A 50 -0.50 2.01 -7.95
CA GLU A 50 0.56 1.34 -7.20
C GLU A 50 0.02 0.43 -6.11
N LEU A 51 -1.00 0.87 -5.37
CA LEU A 51 -1.68 0.03 -4.38
C LEU A 51 -2.26 -1.23 -5.01
N LYS A 52 -2.92 -1.09 -6.18
CA LYS A 52 -3.47 -2.24 -6.90
C LYS A 52 -2.35 -3.18 -7.35
N ARG A 53 -1.26 -2.65 -7.90
CA ARG A 53 -0.11 -3.45 -8.35
C ARG A 53 0.45 -4.30 -7.21
N GLU A 54 0.66 -3.71 -6.04
CA GLU A 54 1.16 -4.41 -4.86
C GLU A 54 0.15 -5.44 -4.31
N LEU A 55 -1.13 -5.09 -4.30
CA LEU A 55 -2.19 -6.01 -3.89
C LEU A 55 -2.23 -7.25 -4.81
N ASP A 56 -2.16 -7.06 -6.12
CA ASP A 56 -2.14 -8.15 -7.10
C ASP A 56 -0.93 -9.07 -6.90
N LEU A 57 0.25 -8.51 -6.60
CA LEU A 57 1.47 -9.28 -6.28
C LEU A 57 1.32 -10.12 -5.00
N ILE A 58 0.66 -9.58 -3.96
CA ILE A 58 0.40 -10.34 -2.73
C ILE A 58 -0.61 -11.45 -2.99
N ILE A 59 -1.66 -11.18 -3.77
CA ILE A 59 -2.68 -12.18 -4.14
C ILE A 59 -2.05 -13.33 -4.94
N SER A 60 -1.27 -13.02 -5.98
CA SER A 60 -0.62 -14.04 -6.81
C SER A 60 0.32 -14.94 -6.01
N THR A 61 1.08 -14.34 -5.08
CA THR A 61 1.98 -15.07 -4.18
C THR A 61 1.21 -15.98 -3.20
N ARG A 62 0.03 -15.58 -2.72
CA ARG A 62 -0.75 -16.35 -1.72
C ARG A 62 -1.62 -17.44 -2.31
N ILE A 63 -2.13 -17.25 -3.54
CA ILE A 63 -3.16 -18.14 -4.11
C ILE A 63 -2.56 -19.06 -5.19
N GLY A 64 -1.30 -18.85 -5.61
CA GLY A 64 -0.74 -19.59 -6.76
C GLY A 64 -1.57 -19.35 -8.04
N HIS A 65 -2.30 -18.24 -8.08
CA HIS A 65 -3.23 -17.90 -9.16
C HIS A 65 -2.49 -17.05 -10.20
N GLU A 66 -2.65 -17.40 -11.47
CA GLU A 66 -2.17 -16.58 -12.58
C GLU A 66 -2.72 -15.15 -12.45
N PRO A 67 -1.92 -14.12 -12.77
CA PRO A 67 -2.31 -12.73 -12.59
C PRO A 67 -3.61 -12.44 -13.36
N ILE A 68 -4.51 -11.66 -12.75
CA ILE A 68 -5.73 -11.16 -13.42
C ILE A 68 -5.29 -10.13 -14.47
N VAL A 69 -4.91 -10.62 -15.65
CA VAL A 69 -4.68 -9.77 -16.82
C VAL A 69 -6.06 -9.31 -17.31
N LYS A 70 -6.32 -8.00 -17.24
CA LYS A 70 -7.43 -7.36 -17.96
C LYS A 70 -6.92 -6.81 -19.28
#